data_AF-A0A1C6HYZ9-F1
#
_entry.id   AF-A0A1C6HYZ9-F1
#
_cell.length_a   1.000
_cell.length_b   1.000
_cell.length_c   1.000
_cell.angle_alpha   90.00
_cell.angle_beta   90.00
_cell.angle_gamma   90.00
#
_symmetry.space_group_name_H-M   'P 1'
#
loop_
_entity.id
_entity.type
_entity.pdbx_description
1 polymer ?
#
loop_
_entity_poly.entity_id
_entity_poly.type
_entity_poly.pdbx_seq_one_letter_code
_entity_poly.pdbx_strand_id
1 'polypeptide(L)' 'MATNFEEIARTPETLAAFLRSLPVLDGPWDEEFQRQYCAGCGKVSCDDGSGCPYEEKRNSPGWWLGLEAGTAGAV' A
#
# COMPACT_ATOMS: atom_id res chain seq x y z
N MET A 1 11.83 1.20 -28.49
CA MET A 1 11.58 2.32 -27.53
C MET A 1 10.63 1.77 -26.50
N ALA A 2 10.97 1.88 -25.22
CA ALA A 2 10.04 1.54 -24.16
C ALA A 2 9.01 2.68 -24.00
N THR A 3 7.79 2.31 -23.70
CA THR A 3 6.68 3.20 -23.36
C THR A 3 6.86 3.74 -21.94
N ASN A 4 6.17 4.84 -21.62
CA ASN A 4 6.16 5.38 -20.25
C ASN A 4 5.69 4.33 -19.22
N PHE A 5 4.77 3.44 -19.60
CA PHE A 5 4.31 2.37 -18.73
C PHE A 5 5.44 1.37 -18.43
N GLU A 6 6.15 0.92 -19.46
CA GLU A 6 7.29 -0.01 -19.31
C GLU A 6 8.43 0.61 -18.49
N GLU A 7 8.64 1.92 -18.59
CA GLU A 7 9.62 2.64 -17.78
C GLU A 7 9.21 2.71 -16.30
N ILE A 8 7.95 3.03 -16.01
CA ILE A 8 7.44 3.16 -14.63
C ILE A 8 7.30 1.79 -13.95
N ALA A 9 6.84 0.77 -14.69
CA ALA A 9 6.63 -0.58 -14.18
C ALA A 9 7.90 -1.45 -14.21
N ARG A 10 9.05 -0.88 -14.56
CA ARG A 10 10.33 -1.60 -14.74
C ARG A 10 10.77 -2.36 -13.49
N THR A 11 10.62 -1.76 -12.31
CA THR A 11 10.94 -2.39 -11.02
C THR A 11 9.88 -2.05 -9.97
N PRO A 12 9.69 -2.90 -8.94
CA PRO A 12 8.77 -2.61 -7.84
C PRO A 12 9.07 -1.28 -7.14
N GLU A 13 10.34 -0.91 -6.99
CA GLU A 13 10.76 0.34 -6.35
C GLU A 13 10.39 1.55 -7.19
N THR A 14 10.56 1.46 -8.51
CA THR A 14 10.20 2.53 -9.46
C THR A 14 8.69 2.74 -9.47
N LEU A 15 7.94 1.64 -9.51
CA LEU A 15 6.48 1.68 -9.44
C LEU A 15 5.99 2.21 -8.09
N ALA A 16 6.59 1.78 -6.97
CA ALA A 16 6.25 2.26 -5.64
C ALA A 16 6.47 3.77 -5.50
N ALA A 17 7.60 4.28 -5.99
CA ALA A 17 7.92 5.71 -5.96
C ALA A 17 6.91 6.50 -6.81
N PHE A 18 6.55 5.99 -7.99
CA PHE A 18 5.53 6.61 -8.84
C PHE A 18 4.16 6.65 -8.14
N LEU A 19 3.69 5.51 -7.62
CA LEU A 19 2.41 5.42 -6.91
C LEU A 19 2.35 6.39 -5.72
N ARG A 20 3.44 6.52 -4.97
CA ARG A 20 3.54 7.46 -3.82
C ARG A 20 3.54 8.93 -4.23
N SER A 21 3.90 9.23 -5.48
CA SER A 21 3.91 10.61 -6.00
C SER A 21 2.52 11.08 -6.46
N LEU A 22 1.56 10.16 -6.61
CA LEU A 22 0.21 10.52 -7.04
C LEU A 22 -0.52 11.26 -5.92
N PRO A 23 -1.28 12.32 -6.23
CA PRO A 23 -2.08 13.05 -5.24
C PRO A 23 -3.38 12.29 -4.92
N VAL A 24 -3.24 11.06 -4.43
CA VAL A 24 -4.36 10.21 -4.02
C VAL A 24 -4.56 10.32 -2.51
N LEU A 25 -5.82 10.34 -2.08
CA LEU A 25 -6.17 10.35 -0.66
C LEU A 25 -5.95 8.97 -0.04
N ASP A 26 -6.42 7.92 -0.72
CA ASP A 26 -6.28 6.51 -0.32
C ASP A 26 -5.94 5.68 -1.56
N GLY A 27 -5.04 4.70 -1.40
CA GLY A 27 -4.68 3.75 -2.45
C GLY A 27 -5.06 2.30 -2.11
N PRO A 28 -4.92 1.37 -3.07
CA PRO A 28 -5.18 -0.06 -2.81
C PRO A 28 -4.27 -0.64 -1.70
N TRP A 29 -3.08 -0.07 -1.51
CA TRP A 29 -2.21 -0.43 -0.38
C TRP A 29 -2.80 -0.04 0.98
N ASP A 30 -3.59 1.03 1.07
CA ASP A 30 -4.25 1.44 2.31
C ASP A 30 -5.43 0.52 2.64
N GLU A 31 -6.21 0.10 1.64
CA GLU A 31 -7.27 -0.90 1.81
C GLU A 31 -6.71 -2.23 2.32
N GLU A 32 -5.63 -2.71 1.72
CA GLU A 32 -4.99 -3.96 2.12
C GLU A 32 -4.35 -3.85 3.52
N PHE A 33 -3.75 -2.71 3.83
CA PHE A 33 -3.26 -2.43 5.18
C PHE A 33 -4.39 -2.46 6.21
N GLN A 34 -5.53 -1.82 5.92
CA GLN A 34 -6.69 -1.81 6.81
C GLN A 34 -7.25 -3.23 6.99
N ARG A 35 -7.30 -4.02 5.91
CA ARG A 35 -7.76 -5.41 5.93
C ARG A 35 -6.87 -6.30 6.81
N GLN A 36 -5.55 -6.21 6.66
CA GLN A 36 -4.62 -7.08 7.39
C GLN A 36 -4.37 -6.63 8.83
N TYR A 37 -4.31 -5.33 9.08
CA TYR A 37 -3.85 -4.78 10.35
C TYR A 37 -4.96 -4.09 11.14
N CYS A 38 -5.74 -3.19 10.53
CA CYS A 38 -6.76 -2.44 11.26
C CYS A 38 -7.93 -3.31 11.73
N ALA A 39 -8.35 -4.29 10.92
CA ALA A 39 -9.48 -5.18 11.24
C ALA A 39 -9.34 -5.90 12.60
N GLY A 40 -8.10 -6.15 13.05
CA GLY A 40 -7.79 -6.78 14.34
C GLY A 40 -7.01 -5.91 15.33
N CYS A 41 -6.74 -4.64 15.01
CA CYS A 41 -5.84 -3.79 15.80
C CYS A 41 -6.43 -3.42 17.18
N GLY A 42 -7.75 -3.41 17.32
CA GLY A 42 -8.45 -3.05 18.57
C GLY A 42 -8.40 -1.57 18.94
N LYS A 43 -7.68 -0.74 18.16
CA LYS A 43 -7.67 0.73 18.32
C LYS A 43 -8.87 1.35 17.62
N VAL A 44 -9.50 2.32 18.28
CA VAL A 44 -10.56 3.16 17.69
C VAL A 44 -9.98 4.22 16.74
N SER A 45 -8.80 4.75 17.06
CA SER A 45 -8.09 5.70 16.20
C SER A 45 -6.58 5.58 16.41
N CYS A 46 -5.80 5.90 15.38
CA CYS A 46 -4.34 6.05 15.48
C CYS A 46 -3.92 7.42 16.04
N ASP A 47 -4.87 8.36 16.19
CA ASP A 47 -4.63 9.74 16.66
C ASP A 47 -4.67 9.88 18.19
N ASP A 48 -4.86 8.79 18.92
CA ASP A 48 -4.96 8.77 20.38
C ASP A 48 -3.62 9.02 21.13
N GLY A 49 -2.57 9.40 20.39
CA GLY A 49 -1.23 9.65 20.90
C GLY A 49 -0.37 8.39 21.06
N SER A 50 -0.93 7.21 20.86
CA SER A 50 -0.17 5.94 20.94
C SER A 50 0.39 5.47 19.59
N GLY A 51 0.06 6.17 18.50
CA GLY A 51 0.55 5.92 17.14
C GLY A 51 0.07 4.59 16.54
N CYS A 52 0.27 4.40 15.22
CA CYS A 52 -0.04 3.11 14.62
C CYS A 52 1.08 2.09 14.96
N PRO A 53 0.76 0.90 15.52
CA PRO A 53 1.77 -0.13 15.75
C PRO A 53 2.39 -0.67 14.44
N TYR A 54 1.77 -0.40 13.29
CA TYR A 54 2.20 -0.83 11.96
C TYR A 54 2.58 0.35 11.05
N GLU A 55 3.02 1.48 11.62
CA GLU A 55 3.33 2.71 10.87
C GLU A 55 4.28 2.48 9.69
N GLU A 56 5.22 1.54 9.82
CA GLU A 56 6.18 1.18 8.76
C GLU A 56 5.51 0.62 7.48
N LYS A 57 4.30 0.06 7.59
CA LYS A 57 3.51 -0.51 6.49
C LYS A 57 2.37 0.42 6.05
N ARG A 58 2.09 1.46 6.83
CA ARG A 58 1.03 2.44 6.56
C ARG A 58 1.44 3.33 5.40
N ASN A 59 0.49 3.60 4.47
CA ASN A 59 0.72 4.41 3.27
C ASN A 59 2.02 4.00 2.53
N SER A 60 2.21 2.69 2.36
CA SER A 60 3.43 2.12 1.77
C SER A 60 3.10 1.29 0.52
N PRO A 61 3.10 1.91 -0.67
CA PRO A 61 2.96 1.18 -1.93
C PRO A 61 4.04 0.12 -2.12
N GLY A 62 5.27 0.37 -1.64
CA GLY A 62 6.38 -0.58 -1.76
C GLY A 62 6.17 -1.86 -0.95
N TRP A 63 5.62 -1.74 0.26
CA TRP A 63 5.21 -2.91 1.04
C TRP A 63 4.14 -3.71 0.30
N TRP A 64 3.11 -3.03 -0.22
CA TRP A 64 1.99 -3.66 -0.91
C TRP A 64 2.43 -4.39 -2.20
N LEU A 65 3.35 -3.81 -2.98
CA LEU A 65 3.92 -4.46 -4.17
C LEU A 65 4.77 -5.70 -3.85
N GLY A 66 5.27 -5.81 -2.62
CA GLY A 66 5.99 -6.99 -2.15
C GLY A 66 5.10 -8.10 -1.60
N LEU A 67 3.79 -7.87 -1.50
CA LEU A 67 2.85 -8.92 -1.14
C LEU A 67 2.67 -9.88 -2.31
N GLU A 68 2.53 -11.16 -2.00
CA GLU A 68 2.01 -12.11 -2.98
C GLU A 68 0.64 -11.62 -3.44
N ALA A 69 0.40 -11.65 -4.76
CA ALA A 69 -0.90 -11.33 -5.31
C ALA A 69 -1.92 -12.36 -4.78
N GLY A 70 -2.55 -12.03 -3.67
CA GLY A 70 -3.65 -12.81 -3.12
C GLY A 70 -4.75 -12.89 -4.17
N THR A 71 -5.36 -14.06 -4.31
CA THR A 71 -6.50 -14.36 -5.18
C THR A 71 -7.72 -13.48 -4.86
N ALA A 72 -7.62 -12.18 -5.13
CA ALA A 72 -8.72 -11.25 -5.08
C ALA A 72 -9.58 -11.48 -6.33
N GLY A 73 -10.34 -12.58 -6.31
CA GLY A 73 -11.35 -12.92 -7.32
C GLY A 73 -10.98 -14.07 -8.26
N ALA A 74 -10.79 -15.28 -7.74
CA ALA A 74 -11.28 -16.45 -8.47
C ALA A 74 -12.79 -16.50 -8.27
N VAL A 75 -13.52 -16.33 -9.37
CA VAL A 75 -14.99 -16.37 -9.51
C VAL A 75 -15.63 -17.63 -8.93
#